data_AF-C8PHR8-F1
#
_entry.id   AF-C8PHR8-F1
#
_cell.length_a   1.000
_cell.length_b   1.000
_cell.length_c   1.000
_cell.angle_alpha   90.00
_cell.angle_beta   90.00
_cell.angle_gamma   90.00
#
_symmetry.space_group_name_H-M   'P 1'
#
loop_
_entity.id
_entity.type
_entity.pdbx_description
1 polymer ?
#
loop_
_entity_poly.entity_id
_entity_poly.type
_entity_poly.pdbx_seq_one_letter_code
_entity_poly.pdbx_strand_id
1 'polypeptide(L)'
;MDKLSEILNIIYAALCDPSSKYFLGDEHGILGSGILGILYRTFTAPNFWCYFAAYLIAAIPFGLLIGKYLGGVDIKSEGSGSIGATNVLRVLKTRDPQKAKKLAILTVACDALKGVLPILIARALGFDENVLWGMAVFAVLGHCFSPYLKFNGGKGIATGAGVLACFIPIELIIALAVWFVVGKTVKISSVASLAAALALVIASYVIHPQMPSINTHAPIFLIVFIVFYKHAPNIARLLKGEEKRVV
;
A
#
# COMPACT_ATOMS: atom_id res chain seq x y z
N MET A 1 21.10 -11.48 -40.96
CA MET A 1 20.51 -11.91 -39.67
C MET A 1 19.47 -10.88 -39.29
N ASP A 2 18.22 -11.31 -39.16
CA ASP A 2 17.07 -10.41 -38.98
C ASP A 2 17.17 -9.63 -37.66
N LYS A 3 17.00 -8.31 -37.73
CA LYS A 3 16.94 -7.43 -36.54
C LYS A 3 15.95 -7.95 -35.48
N LEU A 4 14.94 -8.71 -35.88
CA LEU A 4 13.98 -9.34 -34.98
C LEU A 4 14.61 -10.43 -34.11
N SER A 5 15.50 -11.27 -34.64
CA SER A 5 16.16 -12.31 -33.85
C SER A 5 17.17 -11.70 -32.88
N GLU A 6 17.80 -10.59 -33.27
CA GLU A 6 18.68 -9.81 -32.40
C GLU A 6 17.91 -9.18 -31.24
N ILE A 7 16.74 -8.56 -31.50
CA ILE A 7 15.85 -8.01 -30.47
C ILE A 7 15.35 -9.10 -29.52
N LEU A 8 14.95 -10.26 -30.04
CA LEU A 8 14.47 -11.37 -29.22
C LEU A 8 15.58 -11.94 -28.33
N ASN A 9 16.81 -12.02 -28.82
CA ASN A 9 17.96 -12.45 -28.04
C ASN A 9 18.33 -11.44 -26.95
N ILE A 10 18.20 -10.13 -27.21
CA ILE A 10 18.39 -9.08 -26.22
C ILE A 10 17.33 -9.17 -25.11
N ILE A 11 16.05 -9.35 -25.49
CA ILE A 11 14.96 -9.53 -24.53
C ILE A 11 15.18 -10.79 -23.69
N TYR A 12 15.58 -11.89 -24.32
CA TYR A 12 15.87 -13.14 -23.63
C TYR A 12 17.03 -13.00 -22.64
N ALA A 13 18.14 -12.36 -23.06
CA ALA A 13 19.28 -12.10 -22.18
C ALA A 13 18.92 -11.17 -21.01
N ALA A 14 18.10 -10.14 -21.24
CA ALA A 14 17.63 -9.21 -20.20
C ALA A 14 16.71 -9.87 -19.17
N LEU A 15 15.96 -10.90 -19.57
CA LEU A 15 15.10 -11.69 -18.67
C LEU A 15 15.89 -12.74 -17.86
N CYS A 16 17.02 -13.22 -18.39
CA CYS A 16 17.81 -14.27 -17.76
C CYS A 16 18.90 -13.76 -16.80
N ASP A 17 19.47 -12.57 -17.03
CA ASP A 17 20.45 -11.95 -16.12
C ASP A 17 20.22 -10.43 -15.98
N PRO A 18 19.44 -10.00 -14.97
CA PRO A 18 19.18 -8.59 -14.68
C PRO A 18 20.42 -7.77 -14.30
N SER A 19 21.56 -8.41 -14.05
CA SER A 19 22.82 -7.77 -13.63
C SER A 19 23.86 -7.66 -14.75
N SER A 20 23.56 -8.19 -15.95
CA SER A 20 24.53 -8.29 -17.04
C SER A 20 24.94 -6.92 -17.61
N LYS A 21 26.23 -6.77 -17.92
CA LYS A 21 26.88 -5.55 -18.43
C LYS A 21 26.33 -5.01 -19.76
N TYR A 22 25.37 -5.69 -20.39
CA TYR A 22 24.62 -5.19 -21.56
C TYR A 22 23.75 -3.97 -21.23
N PHE A 23 23.49 -3.68 -19.95
CA PHE A 23 22.77 -2.49 -19.51
C PHE A 23 23.62 -1.21 -19.46
N LEU A 24 24.96 -1.30 -19.56
CA LEU A 24 25.87 -0.15 -19.35
C LEU A 24 26.72 0.23 -20.59
N GLY A 25 26.46 -0.36 -21.75
CA GLY A 25 27.24 -0.12 -22.97
C GLY A 25 26.50 0.72 -24.01
N ASP A 26 26.84 2.01 -24.06
CA ASP A 26 26.39 2.99 -25.06
C ASP A 26 27.08 2.81 -26.44
N GLU A 27 27.36 1.56 -26.87
CA GLU A 27 28.16 1.33 -28.09
C GLU A 27 27.33 1.00 -29.35
N HIS A 28 26.03 0.74 -29.22
CA HIS A 28 25.14 0.60 -30.38
C HIS A 28 23.93 1.51 -30.21
N GLY A 29 24.06 2.74 -30.74
CA GLY A 29 23.10 3.85 -30.69
C GLY A 29 21.74 3.61 -31.36
N ILE A 30 21.08 2.49 -31.06
CA ILE A 30 19.76 2.11 -31.57
C ILE A 30 18.66 2.54 -30.57
N LEU A 31 19.00 2.75 -29.29
CA LEU A 31 18.06 3.21 -28.23
C LEU A 31 18.55 4.51 -27.59
N GLY A 32 18.54 5.59 -28.38
CA GLY A 32 18.93 6.93 -27.94
C GLY A 32 18.15 7.47 -26.72
N SER A 33 18.53 8.66 -26.25
CA SER A 33 17.88 9.41 -25.14
C SER A 33 16.46 9.90 -25.45
N GLY A 34 15.90 9.57 -26.62
CA GLY A 34 14.53 9.88 -26.99
C GLY A 34 13.47 9.09 -26.22
N ILE A 35 12.21 9.52 -26.35
CA ILE A 35 11.05 8.97 -25.63
C ILE A 35 10.96 7.44 -25.78
N LEU A 36 11.21 6.90 -26.97
CA LEU A 36 11.15 5.46 -27.22
C LEU A 36 12.19 4.67 -26.39
N GLY A 37 13.40 5.20 -26.23
CA GLY A 37 14.44 4.60 -25.40
C GLY A 37 14.10 4.65 -23.91
N ILE A 38 13.48 5.75 -23.46
CA ILE A 38 12.98 5.88 -22.08
C ILE A 38 11.88 4.86 -21.80
N LEU A 39 10.90 4.74 -22.71
CA LEU A 39 9.81 3.77 -22.57
C LEU A 39 10.35 2.34 -22.56
N TYR A 40 11.24 1.99 -23.48
CA TYR A 40 11.85 0.67 -23.52
C TYR A 40 12.56 0.35 -22.19
N ARG A 41 13.46 1.22 -21.73
CA ARG A 41 14.18 1.04 -20.44
C ARG A 41 13.23 0.93 -19.25
N THR A 42 12.12 1.67 -19.27
CA THR A 42 11.13 1.62 -18.18
C THR A 42 10.36 0.30 -18.16
N PHE A 43 9.88 -0.16 -19.31
CA PHE A 43 9.07 -1.40 -19.40
C PHE A 43 9.91 -2.68 -19.36
N THR A 44 11.21 -2.61 -19.61
CA THR A 44 12.12 -3.75 -19.42
C THR A 44 12.73 -3.81 -18.03
N ALA A 45 12.65 -2.72 -17.24
CA ALA A 45 13.16 -2.71 -15.87
C ALA A 45 12.34 -3.64 -14.95
N PRO A 46 12.98 -4.61 -14.26
CA PRO A 46 12.29 -5.48 -13.29
C PRO A 46 11.53 -4.70 -12.21
N ASN A 47 12.11 -3.58 -11.77
CA ASN A 47 11.54 -2.71 -10.72
C ASN A 47 10.16 -2.19 -11.10
N PHE A 48 9.93 -1.83 -12.37
CA PHE A 48 8.63 -1.36 -12.85
C PHE A 48 7.56 -2.43 -12.63
N TRP A 49 7.86 -3.69 -12.98
CA TRP A 49 6.94 -4.81 -12.83
C TRP A 49 6.69 -5.14 -11.35
N CYS A 50 7.70 -5.02 -10.49
CA CYS A 50 7.52 -5.15 -9.04
C CYS A 50 6.53 -4.11 -8.49
N TYR A 51 6.71 -2.84 -8.86
CA TYR A 51 5.82 -1.75 -8.44
C TYR A 51 4.40 -1.93 -8.97
N PHE A 52 4.27 -2.29 -10.26
CA PHE A 52 3.00 -2.52 -10.90
C PHE A 52 2.25 -3.71 -10.28
N ALA A 53 2.95 -4.82 -10.02
CA ALA A 53 2.38 -5.98 -9.36
C ALA A 53 1.94 -5.64 -7.92
N ALA A 54 2.79 -4.97 -7.14
CA ALA A 54 2.44 -4.52 -5.78
C ALA A 54 1.18 -3.64 -5.77
N TYR A 55 1.07 -2.71 -6.72
CA TYR A 55 -0.10 -1.87 -6.90
C TYR A 55 -1.37 -2.67 -7.21
N LEU A 56 -1.34 -3.57 -8.20
CA LEU A 56 -2.51 -4.35 -8.60
C LEU A 56 -2.96 -5.34 -7.51
N ILE A 57 -2.01 -6.02 -6.86
CA ILE A 57 -2.32 -6.96 -5.77
C ILE A 57 -2.96 -6.21 -4.60
N ALA A 58 -2.36 -5.08 -4.18
CA ALA A 58 -2.90 -4.30 -3.08
C ALA A 58 -4.21 -3.57 -3.43
N ALA A 59 -4.50 -3.36 -4.70
CA ALA A 59 -5.76 -2.79 -5.15
C ALA A 59 -6.97 -3.71 -4.93
N ILE A 60 -6.78 -5.02 -4.71
CA ILE A 60 -7.87 -5.96 -4.47
C ILE A 60 -8.69 -5.51 -3.23
N PRO A 61 -10.01 -5.23 -3.38
CA PRO A 61 -10.79 -4.58 -2.34
C PRO A 61 -11.39 -5.61 -1.36
N PHE A 62 -10.55 -6.27 -0.57
CA PHE A 62 -10.98 -7.37 0.32
C PHE A 62 -12.13 -7.01 1.24
N GLY A 63 -12.17 -5.82 1.85
CA GLY A 63 -13.30 -5.47 2.71
C GLY A 63 -14.63 -5.38 1.96
N LEU A 64 -14.62 -4.94 0.69
CA LEU A 64 -15.82 -4.99 -0.16
C LEU A 64 -16.21 -6.42 -0.51
N LEU A 65 -15.24 -7.26 -0.88
CA LEU A 65 -15.48 -8.67 -1.19
C LEU A 65 -16.03 -9.43 0.03
N ILE A 66 -15.42 -9.23 1.20
CA ILE A 66 -15.85 -9.83 2.47
C ILE A 66 -17.26 -9.33 2.83
N GLY A 67 -17.50 -8.02 2.75
CA GLY A 67 -18.81 -7.44 3.02
C GLY A 67 -19.90 -8.03 2.12
N LYS A 68 -19.64 -8.11 0.82
CA LYS A 68 -20.60 -8.60 -0.17
C LYS A 68 -20.85 -10.11 -0.07
N TYR A 69 -19.79 -10.92 -0.05
CA TYR A 69 -19.91 -12.37 -0.18
C TYR A 69 -20.04 -13.10 1.16
N LEU A 70 -19.40 -12.61 2.24
CA LEU A 70 -19.48 -13.23 3.57
C LEU A 70 -20.47 -12.50 4.49
N GLY A 71 -20.63 -11.19 4.28
CA GLY A 71 -21.54 -10.34 5.04
C GLY A 71 -22.91 -10.14 4.40
N GLY A 72 -23.10 -10.50 3.12
CA GLY A 72 -24.35 -10.36 2.40
C GLY A 72 -24.80 -8.91 2.13
N VAL A 73 -23.88 -7.94 2.19
CA VAL A 73 -24.20 -6.51 2.05
C VAL A 73 -23.14 -5.76 1.25
N ASP A 74 -23.58 -4.84 0.40
CA ASP A 74 -22.67 -3.86 -0.19
C ASP A 74 -22.30 -2.79 0.84
N ILE A 75 -21.11 -2.90 1.43
CA ILE A 75 -20.65 -1.95 2.44
C ILE A 75 -20.38 -0.55 1.86
N LYS A 76 -20.26 -0.41 0.52
CA LYS A 76 -19.94 0.87 -0.12
C LYS A 76 -21.14 1.80 -0.19
N SER A 77 -22.36 1.25 -0.21
CA SER A 77 -23.61 2.02 -0.15
C SER A 77 -24.00 2.42 1.27
N GLU A 78 -23.25 1.99 2.29
CA GLU A 78 -23.65 2.15 3.69
C GLU A 78 -22.53 2.65 4.63
N GLY A 79 -22.96 3.14 5.79
CA GLY A 79 -22.07 3.62 6.85
C GLY A 79 -21.28 4.85 6.41
N SER A 80 -19.98 4.67 6.15
CA SER A 80 -19.08 5.72 5.65
C SER A 80 -18.74 5.57 4.16
N GLY A 81 -19.22 4.51 3.50
CA GLY A 81 -18.88 4.18 2.12
C GLY A 81 -17.43 3.73 1.89
N SER A 82 -16.63 3.60 2.95
CA SER A 82 -15.26 3.08 2.87
C SER A 82 -15.26 1.55 2.81
N ILE A 83 -14.28 0.98 2.10
CA ILE A 83 -14.09 -0.47 2.05
C ILE A 83 -13.30 -1.03 3.25
N GLY A 84 -12.85 -0.19 4.18
CA GLY A 84 -12.02 -0.62 5.30
C GLY A 84 -12.78 -1.33 6.41
N ALA A 85 -12.04 -2.05 7.26
CA ALA A 85 -12.56 -2.86 8.37
C ALA A 85 -13.52 -2.10 9.33
N THR A 86 -13.27 -0.82 9.60
CA THR A 86 -14.15 -0.01 10.45
C THR A 86 -15.56 0.11 9.85
N ASN A 87 -15.67 0.23 8.52
CA ASN A 87 -16.97 0.30 7.86
C ASN A 87 -17.63 -1.08 7.79
N VAL A 88 -16.85 -2.13 7.50
CA VAL A 88 -17.31 -3.53 7.58
C VAL A 88 -17.95 -3.81 8.94
N LEU A 89 -17.24 -3.46 10.03
CA LEU A 89 -17.77 -3.60 11.40
C LEU A 89 -19.06 -2.80 11.58
N ARG A 90 -19.07 -1.53 11.19
CA ARG A 90 -20.22 -0.63 11.37
C ARG A 90 -21.47 -1.13 10.65
N VAL A 91 -21.33 -1.53 9.39
CA VAL A 91 -22.44 -1.95 8.53
C VAL A 91 -22.98 -3.32 8.92
N LEU A 92 -22.10 -4.24 9.36
CA LEU A 92 -22.52 -5.59 9.74
C LEU A 92 -23.01 -5.69 11.17
N LYS A 93 -22.58 -4.81 12.08
CA LYS A 93 -22.99 -4.87 13.49
C LYS A 93 -24.50 -4.73 13.67
N THR A 94 -25.19 -4.04 12.76
CA THR A 94 -26.66 -3.91 12.77
C THR A 94 -27.39 -5.12 12.20
N ARG A 95 -26.70 -5.98 11.45
CA ARG A 95 -27.28 -7.14 10.73
C ARG A 95 -26.96 -8.46 11.39
N ASP A 96 -25.67 -8.69 11.63
CA ASP A 96 -25.14 -9.91 12.23
C ASP A 96 -24.00 -9.53 13.20
N PRO A 97 -24.34 -9.16 14.45
CA PRO A 97 -23.36 -8.77 15.46
C PRO A 97 -22.28 -9.82 15.74
N GLN A 98 -22.63 -11.10 15.59
CA GLN A 98 -21.74 -12.23 15.86
C GLN A 98 -20.65 -12.35 14.80
N LYS A 99 -20.99 -12.10 13.52
CA LYS A 99 -20.02 -12.12 12.41
C LYS A 99 -19.29 -10.79 12.22
N ALA A 100 -19.89 -9.67 12.59
CA ALA A 100 -19.35 -8.33 12.30
C ALA A 100 -17.89 -8.15 12.74
N LYS A 101 -17.55 -8.56 13.97
CA LYS A 101 -16.17 -8.48 14.49
C LYS A 101 -15.22 -9.39 13.72
N LYS A 102 -15.62 -10.64 13.46
CA LYS A 102 -14.80 -11.62 12.73
C LYS A 102 -14.48 -11.15 11.32
N LEU A 103 -15.48 -10.63 10.60
CA LEU A 103 -15.33 -10.14 9.24
C LEU A 103 -14.52 -8.83 9.17
N ALA A 104 -14.63 -7.96 10.17
CA ALA A 104 -13.78 -6.79 10.29
C ALA A 104 -12.31 -7.17 10.52
N ILE A 105 -12.03 -8.11 11.43
CA ILE A 105 -10.68 -8.62 11.68
C ILE A 105 -10.11 -9.29 10.42
N LEU A 106 -10.91 -10.13 9.75
CA LEU A 106 -10.52 -10.75 8.48
C LEU A 106 -10.18 -9.70 7.41
N THR A 107 -10.94 -8.61 7.35
CA THR A 107 -10.66 -7.49 6.45
C THR A 107 -9.31 -6.85 6.75
N VAL A 108 -8.99 -6.58 8.03
CA VAL A 108 -7.67 -6.07 8.43
C VAL A 108 -6.58 -7.04 8.01
N ALA A 109 -6.75 -8.34 8.30
CA ALA A 109 -5.76 -9.36 7.98
C ALA A 109 -5.49 -9.44 6.47
N CYS A 110 -6.53 -9.53 5.63
CA CYS A 110 -6.36 -9.57 4.18
C CYS A 110 -5.77 -8.26 3.63
N ASP A 111 -6.21 -7.10 4.12
CA ASP A 111 -5.69 -5.80 3.68
C ASP A 111 -4.24 -5.54 4.12
N ALA A 112 -3.79 -6.11 5.24
CA ALA A 112 -2.39 -6.09 5.65
C ALA A 112 -1.56 -7.08 4.82
N LEU A 113 -2.05 -8.32 4.66
CA LEU A 113 -1.34 -9.37 3.94
C LEU A 113 -1.09 -9.04 2.47
N LYS A 114 -2.00 -8.35 1.79
CA LYS A 114 -1.77 -7.90 0.41
C LYS A 114 -0.65 -6.86 0.28
N GLY A 115 -0.27 -6.20 1.39
CA GLY A 115 0.92 -5.35 1.46
C GLY A 115 2.17 -6.16 1.82
N VAL A 116 2.07 -7.05 2.80
CA VAL A 116 3.19 -7.88 3.31
C VAL A 116 3.70 -8.86 2.26
N LEU A 117 2.81 -9.66 1.65
CA LEU A 117 3.21 -10.81 0.84
C LEU A 117 4.05 -10.42 -0.39
N PRO A 118 3.67 -9.41 -1.20
CA PRO A 118 4.49 -9.02 -2.34
C PRO A 118 5.90 -8.57 -1.94
N ILE A 119 6.04 -7.87 -0.80
CA ILE A 119 7.33 -7.39 -0.30
C ILE A 119 8.20 -8.57 0.17
N LEU A 120 7.64 -9.50 0.94
CA LEU A 120 8.40 -10.67 1.41
C LEU A 120 8.83 -11.57 0.25
N ILE A 121 7.97 -11.75 -0.75
CA ILE A 121 8.31 -12.51 -1.96
C ILE A 121 9.46 -11.82 -2.71
N ALA A 122 9.36 -10.51 -2.97
CA ALA A 122 10.43 -9.77 -3.65
C ALA A 122 11.74 -9.77 -2.85
N ARG A 123 11.68 -9.65 -1.52
CA ARG A 123 12.86 -9.76 -0.66
C ARG A 123 13.51 -11.14 -0.78
N ALA A 124 12.72 -12.22 -0.77
CA ALA A 124 13.23 -13.58 -0.93
C ALA A 124 13.86 -13.83 -2.31
N LEU A 125 13.40 -13.09 -3.33
CA LEU A 125 13.98 -13.11 -4.68
C LEU A 125 15.23 -12.23 -4.82
N GLY A 126 15.67 -11.55 -3.76
CA GLY A 126 16.91 -10.76 -3.74
C GLY A 126 16.77 -9.34 -4.30
N PHE A 127 15.55 -8.79 -4.40
CA PHE A 127 15.37 -7.39 -4.79
C PHE A 127 15.92 -6.43 -3.72
N ASP A 128 16.56 -5.35 -4.18
CA ASP A 128 17.15 -4.32 -3.33
C ASP A 128 16.10 -3.58 -2.46
N GLU A 129 16.51 -3.11 -1.28
CA GLU A 129 15.62 -2.45 -0.32
C GLU A 129 14.97 -1.17 -0.90
N ASN A 130 15.62 -0.44 -1.82
CA ASN A 130 14.97 0.70 -2.48
C ASN A 130 13.76 0.27 -3.31
N VAL A 131 13.83 -0.90 -3.96
CA VAL A 131 12.71 -1.50 -4.70
C VAL A 131 11.61 -1.90 -3.74
N LEU A 132 11.95 -2.54 -2.62
CA LEU A 132 10.96 -2.98 -1.63
C LEU A 132 10.20 -1.78 -1.02
N TRP A 133 10.90 -0.69 -0.69
CA TRP A 133 10.27 0.55 -0.25
C TRP A 133 9.39 1.21 -1.33
N GLY A 134 9.81 1.15 -2.60
CA GLY A 134 8.97 1.54 -3.73
C GLY A 134 7.68 0.72 -3.79
N MET A 135 7.78 -0.61 -3.69
CA MET A 135 6.62 -1.51 -3.64
C MET A 135 5.68 -1.18 -2.48
N ALA A 136 6.21 -0.80 -1.31
CA ALA A 136 5.41 -0.38 -0.16
C ALA A 136 4.52 0.83 -0.48
N VAL A 137 5.08 1.86 -1.12
CA VAL A 137 4.34 3.05 -1.55
C VAL A 137 3.27 2.67 -2.58
N PHE A 138 3.64 1.89 -3.61
CA PHE A 138 2.72 1.46 -4.64
C PHE A 138 1.60 0.55 -4.12
N ALA A 139 1.85 -0.28 -3.12
CA ALA A 139 0.82 -1.09 -2.47
C ALA A 139 -0.21 -0.19 -1.75
N VAL A 140 0.23 0.82 -1.00
CA VAL A 140 -0.67 1.78 -0.35
C VAL A 140 -1.46 2.59 -1.38
N LEU A 141 -0.80 3.03 -2.46
CA LEU A 141 -1.47 3.68 -3.60
C LEU A 141 -2.53 2.77 -4.21
N GLY A 142 -2.22 1.50 -4.47
CA GLY A 142 -3.15 0.52 -5.03
C GLY A 142 -4.39 0.34 -4.17
N HIS A 143 -4.23 0.20 -2.86
CA HIS A 143 -5.36 0.12 -1.93
C HIS A 143 -6.22 1.40 -1.97
N CYS A 144 -5.58 2.58 -1.99
CA CYS A 144 -6.26 3.88 -1.87
C CYS A 144 -6.95 4.33 -3.18
N PHE A 145 -6.35 3.97 -4.30
CA PHE A 145 -6.73 4.34 -5.66
C PHE A 145 -6.96 3.10 -6.52
N SER A 146 -7.65 2.10 -5.98
CA SER A 146 -7.89 0.83 -6.65
C SER A 146 -8.56 1.00 -8.03
N PRO A 147 -7.96 0.52 -9.14
CA PRO A 147 -8.60 0.51 -10.46
C PRO A 147 -9.90 -0.31 -10.48
N TYR A 148 -9.98 -1.36 -9.65
CA TYR A 148 -11.19 -2.18 -9.49
C TYR A 148 -12.36 -1.41 -8.88
N LEU A 149 -12.09 -0.23 -8.29
CA LEU A 149 -13.08 0.64 -7.68
C LEU A 149 -13.13 2.03 -8.33
N LYS A 150 -12.74 2.14 -9.61
CA LYS A 150 -12.67 3.42 -10.33
C LYS A 150 -11.85 4.46 -9.56
N PHE A 151 -10.68 4.04 -9.06
CA PHE A 151 -9.74 4.82 -8.26
C PHE A 151 -10.30 5.38 -6.94
N ASN A 152 -11.43 4.84 -6.47
CA ASN A 152 -12.07 5.21 -5.21
C ASN A 152 -11.98 4.06 -4.20
N GLY A 153 -10.75 3.76 -3.80
CA GLY A 153 -10.42 2.69 -2.84
C GLY A 153 -10.54 3.10 -1.38
N GLY A 154 -9.88 2.33 -0.51
CA GLY A 154 -9.88 2.53 0.94
C GLY A 154 -8.92 3.62 1.39
N LYS A 155 -8.59 3.65 2.69
CA LYS A 155 -7.74 4.70 3.28
C LYS A 155 -6.31 4.29 3.60
N GLY A 156 -5.96 3.03 3.34
CA GLY A 156 -4.58 2.56 3.42
C GLY A 156 -4.05 2.26 4.82
N ILE A 157 -4.86 2.33 5.89
CA ILE A 157 -4.35 2.08 7.26
C ILE A 157 -3.84 0.64 7.43
N ALA A 158 -4.66 -0.37 7.12
CA ALA A 158 -4.27 -1.78 7.29
C ALA A 158 -3.16 -2.19 6.30
N THR A 159 -3.26 -1.76 5.04
CA THR A 159 -2.21 -2.01 4.03
C THR A 159 -0.91 -1.30 4.38
N GLY A 160 -0.98 -0.06 4.85
CA GLY A 160 0.16 0.71 5.37
C GLY A 160 0.82 0.00 6.55
N ALA A 161 0.04 -0.43 7.54
CA ALA A 161 0.55 -1.22 8.66
C ALA A 161 1.23 -2.51 8.18
N GLY A 162 0.64 -3.21 7.22
CA GLY A 162 1.22 -4.41 6.62
C GLY A 162 2.58 -4.15 5.98
N VAL A 163 2.68 -3.18 5.07
CA VAL A 163 3.96 -2.88 4.41
C VAL A 163 5.02 -2.39 5.41
N LEU A 164 4.65 -1.55 6.38
CA LEU A 164 5.58 -1.00 7.37
C LEU A 164 6.07 -2.06 8.36
N ALA A 165 5.28 -3.10 8.63
CA ALA A 165 5.72 -4.24 9.44
C ALA A 165 6.95 -4.96 8.84
N CYS A 166 7.14 -4.87 7.51
CA CYS A 166 8.27 -5.48 6.81
C CYS A 166 9.58 -4.69 6.94
N PHE A 167 9.55 -3.45 7.44
CA PHE A 167 10.71 -2.57 7.50
C PHE A 167 10.97 -1.99 8.89
N ILE A 168 9.93 -1.49 9.56
CA ILE A 168 10.02 -0.72 10.80
C ILE A 168 9.02 -1.23 11.85
N PRO A 169 9.16 -2.50 12.31
CA PRO A 169 8.18 -3.13 13.18
C PRO A 169 8.04 -2.47 14.56
N ILE A 170 9.11 -1.86 15.09
CA ILE A 170 9.09 -1.20 16.41
C ILE A 170 8.23 0.08 16.35
N GLU A 171 8.45 0.90 15.33
CA GLU A 171 7.69 2.11 15.02
C GLU A 171 6.22 1.77 14.79
N LEU A 172 5.95 0.68 14.07
CA LEU A 172 4.60 0.19 13.87
C LEU A 172 3.93 -0.20 15.19
N ILE A 173 4.63 -0.88 16.10
CA ILE A 173 4.10 -1.23 17.43
C ILE A 173 3.74 0.04 18.22
N ILE A 174 4.59 1.06 18.18
CA ILE A 174 4.30 2.37 18.80
C ILE A 174 3.05 3.00 18.17
N ALA A 175 2.96 3.00 16.84
CA ALA A 175 1.80 3.53 16.12
C ALA A 175 0.50 2.76 16.46
N LEU A 176 0.56 1.43 16.57
CA LEU A 176 -0.56 0.58 16.97
C LEU A 176 -0.97 0.83 18.42
N ALA A 177 -0.01 1.07 19.33
CA ALA A 177 -0.29 1.45 20.71
C ALA A 177 -1.03 2.79 20.78
N VAL A 178 -0.55 3.80 20.04
CA VAL A 178 -1.22 5.11 19.92
C VAL A 178 -2.61 4.96 19.31
N TRP A 179 -2.73 4.20 18.22
CA TRP A 179 -4.02 3.90 17.59
C TRP A 179 -5.01 3.29 18.59
N PHE A 180 -4.55 2.31 19.38
CA PHE A 180 -5.38 1.62 20.36
C PHE A 180 -5.81 2.55 21.49
N VAL A 181 -4.88 3.31 22.07
CA VAL A 181 -5.17 4.26 23.16
C VAL A 181 -6.16 5.32 22.70
N VAL A 182 -5.89 5.98 21.56
CA VAL A 182 -6.77 7.03 21.00
C VAL A 182 -8.11 6.44 20.58
N GLY A 183 -8.11 5.26 19.98
CA GLY A 183 -9.34 4.56 19.59
C GLY A 183 -10.23 4.23 20.78
N LYS A 184 -9.64 3.84 21.91
CA LYS A 184 -10.37 3.49 23.14
C LYS A 184 -10.90 4.72 23.88
N THR A 185 -10.17 5.84 23.87
CA THR A 185 -10.55 7.07 24.59
C THR A 185 -11.47 7.96 23.76
N VAL A 186 -11.08 8.29 22.52
CA VAL A 186 -11.81 9.23 21.64
C VAL A 186 -12.98 8.55 20.93
N LYS A 187 -12.88 7.24 20.68
CA LYS A 187 -13.88 6.43 19.95
C LYS A 187 -14.15 6.92 18.52
N ILE A 188 -13.25 7.73 17.94
CA ILE A 188 -13.32 8.17 16.54
C ILE A 188 -12.17 7.53 15.77
N SER A 189 -12.50 6.62 14.85
CA SER A 189 -11.50 5.81 14.15
C SER A 189 -10.57 6.61 13.23
N SER A 190 -11.03 7.72 12.64
CA SER A 190 -10.19 8.62 11.84
C SER A 190 -9.15 9.34 12.69
N VAL A 191 -9.53 9.82 13.88
CA VAL A 191 -8.60 10.45 14.83
C VAL A 191 -7.53 9.47 15.27
N ALA A 192 -7.91 8.25 15.65
CA ALA A 192 -6.97 7.19 16.01
C ALA A 192 -5.99 6.87 14.88
N SER A 193 -6.48 6.82 13.64
CA SER A 193 -5.66 6.51 12.46
C SER A 193 -4.66 7.62 12.13
N LEU A 194 -5.08 8.89 12.19
CA LEU A 194 -4.20 10.03 11.94
C LEU A 194 -3.16 10.22 13.05
N ALA A 195 -3.55 10.01 14.31
CA ALA A 195 -2.64 10.05 15.45
C ALA A 195 -1.57 8.95 15.35
N ALA A 196 -1.96 7.73 14.96
CA ALA A 196 -1.03 6.62 14.74
C ALA A 196 -0.06 6.90 13.59
N ALA A 197 -0.55 7.45 12.47
CA ALA A 197 0.29 7.80 11.33
C ALA A 197 1.33 8.88 11.70
N LEU A 198 0.94 9.89 12.50
CA LEU A 198 1.88 10.89 13.00
C LEU A 198 2.89 10.30 13.99
N ALA A 199 2.44 9.47 14.92
CA ALA A 199 3.31 8.79 15.87
C ALA A 199 4.34 7.90 15.17
N LEU A 200 3.96 7.23 14.08
CA LEU A 200 4.88 6.44 13.25
C LEU A 200 6.02 7.30 12.68
N VAL A 201 5.70 8.47 12.09
CA VAL A 201 6.72 9.37 11.53
C VAL A 201 7.66 9.89 12.62
N ILE A 202 7.10 10.27 13.77
CA ILE A 202 7.92 10.75 14.89
C ILE A 202 8.83 9.62 15.39
N ALA A 203 8.29 8.41 15.58
CA ALA A 203 9.06 7.25 16.01
C ALA A 203 10.17 6.91 15.02
N SER A 204 9.91 6.96 13.70
CA SER A 204 10.93 6.65 12.70
C SER A 204 12.12 7.60 12.78
N TYR A 205 11.90 8.91 12.95
CA TYR A 205 12.98 9.88 13.11
C TYR A 205 13.75 9.75 14.42
N VAL A 206 13.07 9.39 15.51
CA VAL A 206 13.69 9.25 16.83
C VAL A 206 14.55 7.99 16.91
N ILE A 207 14.03 6.86 16.43
CA ILE A 207 14.73 5.56 16.47
C ILE A 207 15.81 5.49 15.39
N HIS A 208 15.53 6.09 14.23
CA HIS A 208 16.40 6.05 13.06
C HIS A 208 16.50 7.44 12.42
N PRO A 209 17.36 8.33 12.94
CA PRO A 209 17.61 9.64 12.34
C PRO A 209 17.96 9.54 10.84
N GLN A 210 18.65 8.47 10.46
CA GLN A 210 18.84 8.03 9.08
C GLN A 210 18.27 6.61 8.92
N MET A 211 17.41 6.41 7.92
CA MET A 211 16.81 5.10 7.66
C MET A 211 17.86 4.08 7.21
N PRO A 212 17.89 2.87 7.82
CA PRO A 212 18.72 1.79 7.32
C PRO A 212 18.44 1.48 5.84
N SER A 213 19.48 1.12 5.10
CA SER A 213 19.45 0.71 3.68
C SER A 213 19.12 1.79 2.64
N ILE A 214 18.24 2.75 2.95
CA ILE A 214 17.78 3.76 1.97
C ILE A 214 18.18 5.20 2.32
N ASN A 215 18.71 5.47 3.52
CA ASN A 215 19.19 6.78 3.97
C ASN A 215 18.17 7.95 3.84
N THR A 216 16.87 7.65 3.73
CA THR A 216 15.80 8.64 3.56
C THR A 216 14.50 8.17 4.19
N HIS A 217 13.70 9.10 4.70
CA HIS A 217 12.35 8.83 5.22
C HIS A 217 11.24 9.03 4.15
N ALA A 218 11.61 9.36 2.92
CA ALA A 218 10.67 9.74 1.86
C ALA A 218 9.53 8.72 1.63
N PRO A 219 9.76 7.39 1.59
CA PRO A 219 8.67 6.42 1.43
C PRO A 219 7.64 6.48 2.57
N ILE A 220 8.08 6.66 3.81
CA ILE A 220 7.21 6.77 4.99
C ILE A 220 6.34 8.02 4.87
N PHE A 221 6.94 9.16 4.52
CA PHE A 221 6.18 10.40 4.28
C PHE A 221 5.16 10.24 3.17
N LEU A 222 5.52 9.61 2.05
CA LEU A 222 4.59 9.39 0.95
C LEU A 222 3.40 8.53 1.39
N ILE A 223 3.64 7.43 2.11
CA ILE A 223 2.59 6.58 2.67
C ILE A 223 1.67 7.37 3.59
N VAL A 224 2.25 8.13 4.53
CA VAL A 224 1.49 8.94 5.49
C VAL A 224 0.72 10.05 4.78
N PHE A 225 1.33 10.72 3.81
CA PHE A 225 0.68 11.74 2.98
C PHE A 225 -0.55 11.17 2.25
N ILE A 226 -0.42 9.99 1.61
CA ILE A 226 -1.54 9.31 0.95
C ILE A 226 -2.65 9.00 1.96
N VAL A 227 -2.30 8.50 3.15
CA VAL A 227 -3.26 8.22 4.23
C VAL A 227 -4.00 9.49 4.65
N PHE A 228 -3.29 10.59 4.88
CA PHE A 228 -3.87 11.89 5.25
C PHE A 228 -4.79 12.41 4.15
N TYR A 229 -4.35 12.35 2.89
CA TYR A 229 -5.15 12.73 1.74
C TYR A 229 -6.47 11.95 1.69
N LYS A 230 -6.43 10.62 1.85
CA LYS A 230 -7.64 9.78 1.89
C LYS A 230 -8.52 10.04 3.12
N HIS A 231 -7.99 10.68 4.15
CA HIS A 231 -8.74 11.12 5.32
C HIS A 231 -9.26 12.56 5.22
N ALA A 232 -8.98 13.32 4.15
CA ALA A 232 -9.48 14.69 4.00
C ALA A 232 -11.01 14.83 4.25
N PRO A 233 -11.88 13.92 3.78
CA PRO A 233 -13.31 14.00 4.10
C PRO A 233 -13.62 13.78 5.60
N ASN A 234 -12.80 12.99 6.30
CA ASN A 234 -12.93 12.79 7.75
C ASN A 234 -12.44 14.00 8.53
N ILE A 235 -11.35 14.62 8.09
CA ILE A 235 -10.83 15.85 8.67
C ILE A 235 -11.87 16.97 8.51
N ALA A 236 -12.48 17.10 7.32
CA ALA A 236 -13.56 18.06 7.10
C ALA A 236 -14.76 17.84 8.04
N ARG A 237 -15.18 16.59 8.26
CA ARG A 237 -16.25 16.26 9.23
C ARG A 237 -15.82 16.49 10.68
N LEU A 238 -14.55 16.26 11.03
CA LEU A 238 -14.02 16.54 12.37
C LEU A 238 -14.08 18.02 12.69
N LEU A 239 -13.66 18.88 11.76
CA LEU A 239 -13.72 20.34 11.91
C LEU A 239 -15.15 20.87 12.06
N LYS A 240 -16.14 20.14 11.52
CA LYS A 240 -17.57 20.46 11.65
C LYS A 240 -18.25 19.78 12.85
N GLY A 241 -17.57 18.92 13.59
CA GLY A 241 -18.18 18.11 14.67
C GLY A 241 -19.11 16.99 14.19
N GLU A 242 -19.05 16.62 12.91
CA GLU A 242 -19.94 15.63 12.26
C GLU A 242 -19.34 14.21 12.18
N GLU A 243 -18.06 14.05 12.54
CA GLU A 243 -17.38 12.76 12.41
C GLU A 243 -17.89 11.74 13.45
N LYS A 244 -18.40 10.62 12.95
CA LYS A 244 -19.08 9.62 13.76
C LYS A 244 -18.12 8.81 14.63
N ARG A 245 -18.54 8.58 15.88
CA ARG A 245 -17.91 7.60 16.77
C ARG A 245 -18.16 6.16 16.29
N VAL A 246 -17.21 5.29 16.56
CA VAL A 246 -17.35 3.83 16.41
C VAL A 246 -17.76 3.30 17.77
N VAL A 247 -19.06 3.01 17.93
CA VAL A 247 -19.66 2.51 19.19
C VAL A 247 -20.10 1.07 19.01
#